data_AF-A0A523S3B6-F1
#
_entry.id   AF-A0A523S3B6-F1
#
_cell.length_a   1.000
_cell.length_b   1.000
_cell.length_c   1.000
_cell.angle_alpha   90.00
_cell.angle_beta   90.00
_cell.angle_gamma   90.00
#
_symmetry.space_group_name_H-M   'P 1'
#
loop_
_entity.id
_entity.type
_entity.pdbx_description
1 polymer ?
#
loop_
_entity_poly.entity_id
_entity_poly.type
_entity_poly.pdbx_seq_one_letter_code
_entity_poly.pdbx_strand_id
1 'polypeptide(L)'
;MANSYIFRKESYSYISRKEFYSYKNWILLNKIPHLGSKKCRQLVEWFGSPQKVLSASAKSLSLVPGLGKEAITSLIQGAKNIDINEDLKRIDELNIRVISFRDSLYPSPLKTIFDPPFLLYVKGKLKKEESDALAIVGTRRPTTYGKLMARRLARDLAREGVTIVSGMARGIDTAAHEGALEIGGRTMAILGSGV
;
A
#
# COMPACT_ATOMS: atom_id res chain seq x y z
N MET A 1 32.09 -17.99 24.56
CA MET A 1 32.11 -16.50 24.48
C MET A 1 30.86 -16.07 23.74
N ALA A 2 29.89 -15.53 24.49
CA ALA A 2 28.63 -15.05 23.97
C ALA A 2 28.85 -13.69 23.29
N ASN A 3 28.33 -13.51 22.07
CA ASN A 3 28.26 -12.19 21.45
C ASN A 3 26.80 -11.88 21.12
N SER A 4 26.16 -11.16 22.04
CA SER A 4 24.81 -10.64 21.95
C SER A 4 24.77 -9.47 20.96
N TYR A 5 24.29 -9.73 19.74
CA TYR A 5 23.88 -8.64 18.83
C TYR A 5 22.57 -8.03 19.34
N ILE A 6 22.74 -7.00 20.16
CA ILE A 6 21.71 -6.06 20.57
C ILE A 6 21.18 -5.38 19.30
N PHE A 7 19.97 -5.73 18.89
CA PHE A 7 19.19 -4.95 17.93
C PHE A 7 19.01 -3.53 18.50
N ARG A 8 19.84 -2.60 18.03
CA ARG A 8 19.59 -1.17 18.23
C ARG A 8 18.23 -0.85 17.62
N LYS A 9 17.26 -0.55 18.49
CA LYS A 9 16.02 0.14 18.14
C LYS A 9 16.39 1.53 17.61
N GLU A 10 16.70 1.63 16.32
CA GLU A 10 16.73 2.94 15.66
C GLU A 10 15.31 3.49 15.62
N SER A 11 15.19 4.70 16.14
CA SER A 11 13.96 5.47 16.36
C SER A 11 13.07 5.48 15.12
N TYR A 12 12.02 4.65 15.15
CA TYR A 12 10.92 4.74 14.21
C TYR A 12 10.26 6.11 14.42
N SER A 13 10.15 6.91 13.36
CA SER A 13 9.29 8.10 13.37
C SER A 13 7.86 7.64 13.61
N TYR A 14 7.46 7.60 14.88
CA TYR A 14 6.15 7.21 15.34
C TYR A 14 5.14 8.17 14.73
N ILE A 15 4.26 7.63 13.89
CA ILE A 15 2.97 8.25 13.60
C ILE A 15 2.31 8.45 14.96
N SER A 16 1.95 9.68 15.29
CA SER A 16 1.30 9.94 16.58
C SER A 16 0.02 9.10 16.67
N ARG A 17 -0.39 8.63 17.86
CA ARG A 17 -1.71 7.98 18.05
C ARG A 17 -2.87 8.78 17.41
N LYS A 18 -2.71 10.10 17.29
CA LYS A 18 -3.66 11.03 16.65
C LYS A 18 -3.77 10.83 15.13
N GLU A 19 -2.66 10.55 14.44
CA GLU A 19 -2.67 10.22 13.00
C GLU A 19 -3.18 8.80 12.72
N PHE A 20 -2.97 7.86 13.64
CA PHE A 20 -3.51 6.50 13.50
C PHE A 20 -5.05 6.49 13.45
N TYR A 21 -5.72 7.24 14.35
CA TYR A 21 -7.18 7.41 14.29
C TYR A 21 -7.67 8.19 13.06
N SER A 22 -6.77 8.91 12.37
CA SER A 22 -7.11 9.67 11.16
C SER A 22 -7.50 8.77 9.98
N TYR A 23 -6.98 7.53 9.91
CA TYR A 23 -7.27 6.59 8.81
C TYR A 23 -8.47 5.69 9.05
N LYS A 24 -9.11 5.74 10.23
CA LYS A 24 -10.27 4.90 10.56
C LYS A 24 -11.36 4.97 9.49
N ASN A 25 -11.74 6.17 9.10
CA ASN A 25 -12.79 6.40 8.10
C ASN A 25 -12.38 6.01 6.68
N TRP A 26 -11.08 6.13 6.38
CA TRP A 26 -10.52 5.67 5.11
C TRP A 26 -10.63 4.15 4.99
N ILE A 27 -10.22 3.43 6.03
CA ILE A 27 -10.26 1.97 6.10
C ILE A 27 -11.71 1.48 6.04
N LEU A 28 -12.60 2.07 6.84
CA LEU A 28 -14.03 1.73 6.83
C LEU A 28 -14.62 1.92 5.43
N LEU A 29 -14.38 3.07 4.80
CA LEU A 29 -14.88 3.34 3.45
C LEU A 29 -14.34 2.35 2.41
N ASN A 30 -13.08 1.91 2.54
CA ASN A 30 -12.48 0.91 1.65
C ASN A 30 -13.08 -0.50 1.81
N LYS A 31 -13.57 -0.84 3.01
CA LYS A 31 -14.18 -2.14 3.33
C LYS A 31 -15.63 -2.27 2.87
N ILE A 32 -16.30 -1.16 2.53
CA ILE A 32 -17.70 -1.17 2.14
C ILE A 32 -17.86 -1.90 0.79
N PRO A 33 -18.72 -2.94 0.72
CA PRO A 33 -18.98 -3.65 -0.52
C PRO A 33 -19.51 -2.74 -1.63
N HIS A 34 -19.28 -3.13 -2.89
CA HIS A 34 -19.70 -2.39 -4.10
C HIS A 34 -19.04 -1.01 -4.30
N LEU A 35 -18.13 -0.61 -3.41
CA LEU A 35 -17.27 0.57 -3.52
C LEU A 35 -15.84 0.18 -3.88
N GLY A 36 -15.55 0.09 -5.18
CA GLY A 36 -14.17 -0.04 -5.67
C GLY A 36 -13.38 1.27 -5.54
N SER A 37 -12.06 1.20 -5.72
CA SER A 37 -11.13 2.33 -5.54
C SER A 37 -11.60 3.61 -6.25
N LYS A 38 -12.03 3.51 -7.52
CA LYS A 38 -12.57 4.64 -8.29
C LYS A 38 -13.76 5.32 -7.62
N LYS A 39 -14.74 4.56 -7.13
CA LYS A 39 -15.92 5.13 -6.45
C LYS A 39 -15.53 5.76 -5.12
N CYS A 40 -14.66 5.12 -4.35
CA CYS A 40 -14.16 5.68 -3.08
C CYS A 40 -13.44 7.03 -3.31
N ARG A 41 -12.56 7.11 -4.32
CA ARG A 41 -11.89 8.38 -4.69
C ARG A 41 -12.90 9.45 -5.07
N GLN A 42 -13.82 9.13 -6.00
CA GLN A 42 -14.86 10.06 -6.46
C GLN A 42 -15.72 10.58 -5.30
N LEU A 43 -16.12 9.72 -4.36
CA LEU A 43 -16.88 10.11 -3.18
C LEU A 43 -16.08 11.07 -2.29
N VAL A 44 -14.81 10.76 -2.02
CA VAL A 44 -13.95 11.62 -1.20
C VAL A 44 -13.63 12.94 -1.89
N GLU A 45 -13.54 12.98 -3.22
CA GLU A 45 -13.41 14.21 -4.00
C GLU A 45 -14.69 15.05 -3.93
N TRP A 46 -15.85 14.43 -4.12
CA TRP A 46 -17.15 15.11 -4.08
C TRP A 46 -17.49 15.68 -2.69
N PHE A 47 -17.32 14.89 -1.63
CA PHE A 47 -17.67 15.28 -0.26
C PHE A 47 -16.50 15.89 0.52
N GLY A 48 -15.29 15.84 -0.03
CA GLY A 48 -14.08 16.41 0.56
C GLY A 48 -13.41 15.57 1.65
N SER A 49 -14.04 14.56 2.26
CA SER A 49 -13.40 13.67 3.22
C SER A 49 -14.17 12.36 3.43
N PRO A 50 -13.54 11.25 3.85
CA PRO A 50 -14.25 10.00 4.14
C PRO A 50 -15.28 10.12 5.25
N GLN A 51 -15.01 10.94 6.29
CA GLN A 51 -16.00 11.20 7.36
C GLN A 51 -17.30 11.76 6.79
N LYS A 52 -17.20 12.76 5.91
CA LYS A 52 -18.36 13.38 5.25
C LYS A 52 -19.09 12.40 4.32
N VAL A 53 -18.37 11.50 3.66
CA VAL A 53 -18.96 10.43 2.84
C VAL A 53 -19.78 9.49 3.71
N LEU A 54 -19.20 9.00 4.82
CA LEU A 54 -19.85 8.02 5.72
C LEU A 54 -21.07 8.62 6.45
N SER A 55 -21.10 9.94 6.66
CA SER A 55 -22.25 10.63 7.25
C SER A 55 -23.26 11.17 6.23
N ALA A 56 -23.03 10.98 4.92
CA ALA A 56 -23.90 11.54 3.89
C ALA A 56 -25.28 10.84 3.85
N SER A 57 -26.32 11.61 3.59
CA SER A 57 -27.68 11.08 3.42
C SER A 57 -27.83 10.34 2.08
N ALA A 58 -28.79 9.41 1.99
CA ALA A 58 -29.14 8.74 0.73
C ALA A 58 -29.42 9.73 -0.41
N LYS A 59 -30.12 10.83 -0.11
CA LYS A 59 -30.44 11.90 -1.06
C LYS A 59 -29.18 12.58 -1.60
N SER A 60 -28.22 12.88 -0.73
CA SER A 60 -26.95 13.50 -1.15
C SER A 60 -26.10 12.53 -1.97
N LEU A 61 -26.07 11.26 -1.60
CA LEU A 61 -25.32 10.22 -2.32
C LEU A 61 -25.89 9.97 -3.71
N SER A 62 -27.22 10.02 -3.90
CA SER A 62 -27.86 9.84 -5.21
C SER A 62 -27.53 10.94 -6.23
N LEU A 63 -26.98 12.08 -5.78
CA LEU A 63 -26.54 13.16 -6.67
C LEU A 63 -25.15 12.91 -7.26
N VAL A 64 -24.39 11.93 -6.73
CA VAL A 64 -23.04 11.62 -7.22
C VAL A 64 -23.15 10.85 -8.54
N PRO A 65 -22.58 11.37 -9.65
CA PRO A 65 -22.68 10.71 -10.95
C PRO A 65 -22.08 9.30 -10.94
N GLY A 66 -22.78 8.31 -11.50
CA GLY A 66 -22.28 6.93 -11.60
C GLY A 66 -22.36 6.11 -10.31
N LEU A 67 -22.91 6.65 -9.22
CA LEU A 67 -23.16 5.91 -8.00
C LEU A 67 -24.53 5.20 -8.06
N GLY A 68 -24.51 3.89 -8.31
CA GLY A 68 -25.71 3.07 -8.37
C GLY A 68 -26.40 2.85 -7.01
N LYS A 69 -27.68 2.49 -7.01
CA LYS A 69 -28.50 2.25 -5.81
C LYS A 69 -27.87 1.24 -4.85
N GLU A 70 -27.29 0.16 -5.36
CA GLU A 70 -26.60 -0.86 -4.56
C GLU A 70 -25.45 -0.26 -3.76
N ALA A 71 -24.60 0.55 -4.39
CA ALA A 71 -23.47 1.19 -3.71
C ALA A 71 -23.93 2.17 -2.63
N ILE A 72 -25.03 2.90 -2.85
CA ILE A 72 -25.62 3.80 -1.85
C ILE A 72 -26.11 3.00 -0.64
N THR A 73 -26.86 1.92 -0.88
CA THR A 73 -27.37 1.05 0.19
C THR A 73 -26.21 0.44 0.98
N SER A 74 -25.20 -0.11 0.31
CA SER A 74 -24.03 -0.70 0.96
C SER A 74 -23.22 0.33 1.74
N LEU A 75 -23.14 1.58 1.27
CA LEU A 75 -22.48 2.66 2.00
C LEU A 75 -23.21 2.97 3.31
N ILE A 76 -24.53 3.17 3.25
CA ILE A 76 -25.33 3.51 4.42
C ILE A 76 -25.33 2.37 5.45
N GLN A 77 -25.47 1.13 4.99
CA GLN A 77 -25.44 -0.04 5.87
C GLN A 77 -24.03 -0.31 6.40
N GLY A 78 -23.02 -0.26 5.53
CA GLY A 78 -21.64 -0.53 5.87
C GLY A 78 -21.06 0.46 6.88
N ALA A 79 -21.42 1.74 6.75
CA ALA A 79 -21.03 2.78 7.71
C ALA A 79 -21.53 2.51 9.14
N LYS A 80 -22.61 1.72 9.31
CA LYS A 80 -23.17 1.35 10.62
C LYS A 80 -22.69 -0.01 11.11
N ASN A 81 -22.53 -0.97 10.19
CA ASN A 81 -22.46 -2.38 10.54
C ASN A 81 -21.06 -3.00 10.37
N ILE A 82 -20.16 -2.38 9.60
CA ILE A 82 -18.81 -2.92 9.41
C ILE A 82 -17.94 -2.53 10.61
N ASP A 83 -17.50 -3.55 11.34
CA ASP A 83 -16.47 -3.38 12.36
C ASP A 83 -15.07 -3.46 11.72
N ILE A 84 -14.21 -2.50 12.07
CA ILE A 84 -12.81 -2.43 11.63
C ILE A 84 -11.84 -2.47 12.82
N ASN A 85 -12.30 -2.76 14.03
CA ASN A 85 -11.46 -2.80 15.23
C ASN A 85 -10.34 -3.84 15.10
N GLU A 86 -10.63 -5.01 14.53
CA GLU A 86 -9.61 -6.04 14.29
C GLU A 86 -8.58 -5.59 13.22
N ASP A 87 -9.03 -4.94 12.15
CA ASP A 87 -8.13 -4.36 11.14
C ASP A 87 -7.19 -3.33 11.78
N LEU A 88 -7.74 -2.40 12.56
CA LEU A 88 -6.96 -1.39 13.27
C LEU A 88 -5.94 -2.03 14.22
N LYS A 89 -6.38 -3.02 15.01
CA LYS A 89 -5.50 -3.75 15.92
C LYS A 89 -4.34 -4.41 15.18
N ARG A 90 -4.61 -5.12 14.08
CA ARG A 90 -3.56 -5.76 13.25
C ARG A 90 -2.60 -4.74 12.65
N ILE A 91 -3.12 -3.60 12.16
CA ILE A 91 -2.30 -2.53 11.58
C ILE A 91 -1.33 -1.98 12.63
N ASP A 92 -1.79 -1.77 13.86
CA ASP A 92 -0.96 -1.32 14.99
C ASP A 92 0.07 -2.38 15.39
N GLU A 93 -0.36 -3.62 15.63
CA GLU A 93 0.50 -4.74 16.06
C GLU A 93 1.61 -5.05 15.05
N LEU A 94 1.30 -5.00 13.75
CA LEU A 94 2.24 -5.28 12.67
C LEU A 94 3.05 -4.05 12.24
N ASN A 95 2.86 -2.89 12.89
CA ASN A 95 3.48 -1.61 12.54
C ASN A 95 3.29 -1.24 11.06
N ILE A 96 2.07 -1.43 10.56
CA ILE A 96 1.69 -1.11 9.19
C ILE A 96 1.31 0.36 9.12
N ARG A 97 1.86 1.07 8.14
CA ARG A 97 1.47 2.42 7.79
C ARG A 97 0.38 2.38 6.73
N VAL A 98 -0.72 3.09 6.96
CA VAL A 98 -1.76 3.32 5.95
C VAL A 98 -1.48 4.64 5.25
N ILE A 99 -1.56 4.63 3.92
CA ILE A 99 -1.35 5.82 3.07
C ILE A 99 -2.56 5.97 2.13
N SER A 100 -3.21 7.12 2.17
CA SER A 100 -4.31 7.49 1.26
C SER A 100 -3.80 8.08 -0.05
N PHE A 101 -4.62 8.02 -1.11
CA PHE A 101 -4.32 8.66 -2.39
C PHE A 101 -4.06 10.18 -2.30
N ARG A 102 -4.51 10.82 -1.21
CA ARG A 102 -4.29 12.25 -0.94
C ARG A 102 -2.98 12.55 -0.20
N ASP A 103 -2.31 11.54 0.32
CA ASP A 103 -1.09 11.76 1.08
C ASP A 103 0.06 12.17 0.16
N SER A 104 0.96 12.99 0.70
CA SER A 104 2.17 13.44 0.02
C SER A 104 3.21 12.32 -0.16
N LEU A 105 3.11 11.24 0.62
CA LEU A 105 3.93 10.04 0.51
C LEU A 105 3.37 9.00 -0.47
N TYR A 106 2.15 9.20 -0.99
CA TYR A 106 1.59 8.27 -1.95
C TYR A 106 2.36 8.37 -3.28
N PRO A 107 2.90 7.26 -3.85
CA PRO A 107 3.76 7.29 -5.02
C PRO A 107 3.10 7.91 -6.26
N SER A 108 3.76 8.89 -6.89
CA SER A 108 3.22 9.64 -8.03
C SER A 108 2.97 8.76 -9.26
N PRO A 109 3.87 7.83 -9.67
CA PRO A 109 3.60 6.91 -10.78
C PRO A 109 2.38 6.03 -10.53
N LEU A 110 2.07 5.74 -9.26
CA LEU A 110 0.90 4.97 -8.91
C LEU A 110 -0.38 5.82 -9.00
N LYS A 111 -0.33 7.13 -8.76
CA LYS A 111 -1.49 8.04 -8.92
C LYS A 111 -1.95 8.14 -10.38
N THR A 112 -1.06 7.94 -11.33
CA THR A 112 -1.32 8.15 -12.77
C THR A 112 -1.85 6.92 -13.51
N ILE A 113 -1.96 5.76 -12.85
CA ILE A 113 -2.51 4.56 -13.50
C ILE A 113 -4.04 4.68 -13.67
N PHE A 114 -4.64 3.77 -14.43
CA PHE A 114 -6.09 3.79 -14.71
C PHE A 114 -6.98 3.67 -13.46
N ASP A 115 -6.62 2.81 -12.52
CA ASP A 115 -7.32 2.67 -11.23
C ASP A 115 -6.35 2.64 -10.03
N PRO A 116 -5.85 3.80 -9.57
CA PRO A 116 -4.91 3.88 -8.47
C PRO A 116 -5.51 3.33 -7.16
N PRO A 117 -4.81 2.49 -6.39
CA PRO A 117 -5.33 1.99 -5.12
C PRO A 117 -5.81 3.12 -4.20
N PHE A 118 -7.00 2.98 -3.62
CA PHE A 118 -7.55 3.99 -2.72
C PHE A 118 -6.71 4.18 -1.45
N LEU A 119 -6.17 3.07 -0.93
CA LEU A 119 -5.24 3.02 0.20
C LEU A 119 -4.06 2.09 -0.13
N LEU A 120 -2.91 2.39 0.45
CA LEU A 120 -1.75 1.51 0.51
C LEU A 120 -1.48 1.12 1.96
N TYR A 121 -1.19 -0.15 2.17
CA TYR A 121 -0.73 -0.70 3.44
C TYR A 121 0.76 -0.98 3.32
N VAL A 122 1.58 -0.28 4.09
CA VAL A 122 3.03 -0.28 3.93
C VAL A 122 3.69 -0.76 5.21
N LYS A 123 4.47 -1.84 5.09
CA LYS A 123 5.35 -2.32 6.15
C LYS A 123 6.79 -1.97 5.81
N GLY A 124 7.46 -1.25 6.71
CA GLY A 124 8.81 -0.71 6.49
C GLY A 124 8.82 0.77 6.08
N LYS A 125 9.85 1.18 5.33
CA LYS A 125 10.12 2.60 5.04
C LYS A 125 9.78 2.99 3.60
N LEU A 126 8.71 3.74 3.41
CA LEU A 126 8.45 4.47 2.17
C LEU A 126 9.17 5.83 2.23
N LYS A 127 10.00 6.11 1.22
CA LYS A 127 10.66 7.41 1.07
C LYS A 127 9.90 8.20 0.00
N LYS A 128 9.79 9.51 0.19
CA LYS A 128 9.27 10.43 -0.83
C LYS A 128 10.19 10.34 -2.05
N GLU A 129 9.59 10.37 -3.23
CA GLU A 129 10.26 10.07 -4.50
C GLU A 129 11.42 11.02 -4.79
N GLU A 130 12.64 10.49 -4.69
CA GLU A 130 13.87 11.06 -5.27
C GLU A 130 14.74 9.96 -5.92
N SER A 131 14.28 8.70 -5.96
CA SER A 131 15.03 7.56 -6.49
C SER A 131 14.27 6.87 -7.62
N ASP A 132 14.92 6.69 -8.76
CA ASP A 132 14.42 5.87 -9.86
C ASP A 132 14.11 4.45 -9.36
N ALA A 133 12.97 3.90 -9.81
CA ALA A 133 12.55 2.56 -9.45
C ALA A 133 12.33 1.73 -10.72
N LEU A 134 12.85 0.50 -10.73
CA LEU A 134 12.68 -0.43 -11.84
C LEU A 134 12.02 -1.72 -11.36
N ALA A 135 10.95 -2.12 -12.06
CA ALA A 135 10.31 -3.41 -11.84
C ALA A 135 11.08 -4.53 -12.54
N ILE A 136 11.45 -5.58 -11.79
CA ILE A 136 11.98 -6.83 -12.35
C ILE A 136 10.97 -7.93 -12.04
N VAL A 137 10.37 -8.50 -13.09
CA VAL A 137 9.33 -9.54 -12.98
C VAL A 137 9.67 -10.72 -13.89
N GLY A 138 9.18 -11.91 -13.54
CA GLY A 138 9.33 -13.05 -14.44
C GLY A 138 8.74 -14.36 -13.90
N THR A 139 9.13 -15.46 -14.53
CA THR A 139 8.59 -16.80 -14.21
C THR A 139 8.89 -17.24 -12.78
N ARG A 140 7.95 -18.02 -12.22
CA ARG A 140 8.13 -18.71 -10.93
C ARG A 140 9.05 -19.93 -11.00
N ARG A 141 9.37 -20.39 -12.21
CA ARG A 141 10.26 -21.54 -12.48
C ARG A 141 11.36 -21.16 -13.49
N PRO A 142 12.28 -20.25 -13.12
CA PRO A 142 13.35 -19.83 -14.02
C PRO A 142 14.45 -20.89 -14.12
N THR A 143 15.13 -20.89 -15.27
CA THR A 143 16.40 -21.62 -15.43
C THR A 143 17.48 -21.04 -14.51
N THR A 144 18.55 -21.80 -14.27
CA THR A 144 19.72 -21.32 -13.52
C THR A 144 20.27 -20.02 -14.11
N TYR A 145 20.40 -19.96 -15.44
CA TYR A 145 20.82 -18.76 -16.15
C TYR A 145 19.87 -17.57 -15.90
N GLY A 146 18.55 -17.78 -15.99
CA GLY A 146 17.56 -16.73 -15.76
C GLY A 146 17.64 -16.15 -14.34
N LYS A 147 17.83 -17.00 -13.31
CA LYS A 147 18.04 -16.54 -11.93
C LYS A 147 19.31 -15.70 -11.80
N LEU A 148 20.43 -16.18 -12.37
CA LEU A 148 21.71 -15.48 -12.32
C LEU A 148 21.63 -14.11 -12.98
N MET A 149 20.95 -14.01 -14.13
CA MET A 149 20.77 -12.75 -14.84
C MET A 149 19.88 -11.77 -14.09
N ALA A 150 18.73 -12.22 -13.59
CA ALA A 150 17.84 -11.35 -12.79
C ALA A 150 18.56 -10.80 -11.55
N ARG A 151 19.30 -11.67 -10.84
CA ARG A 151 20.08 -11.28 -9.66
C ARG A 151 21.20 -10.29 -10.00
N ARG A 152 21.96 -10.56 -11.07
CA ARG A 152 23.03 -9.67 -11.54
C ARG A 152 22.49 -8.31 -11.93
N LEU A 153 21.43 -8.27 -12.75
CA LEU A 153 20.81 -7.03 -13.21
C LEU A 153 20.30 -6.20 -12.03
N ALA A 154 19.59 -6.83 -11.09
CA ALA A 154 19.09 -6.16 -9.91
C ALA A 154 20.21 -5.58 -9.04
N ARG A 155 21.30 -6.34 -8.84
CA ARG A 155 22.47 -5.87 -8.10
C ARG A 155 23.14 -4.68 -8.76
N ASP A 156 23.39 -4.77 -10.07
CA ASP A 156 24.11 -3.74 -10.82
C ASP A 156 23.30 -2.44 -10.87
N LEU A 157 21.98 -2.52 -11.05
CA LEU A 157 21.09 -1.35 -10.95
C LEU A 157 20.99 -0.77 -9.53
N ALA A 158 20.89 -1.62 -8.51
CA ALA A 158 20.83 -1.17 -7.13
C ALA A 158 22.13 -0.48 -6.68
N ARG A 159 23.28 -0.87 -7.26
CA ARG A 159 24.58 -0.20 -7.06
C ARG A 159 24.55 1.25 -7.56
N GLU A 160 23.82 1.51 -8.64
CA GLU A 160 23.59 2.86 -9.18
C GLU A 160 22.47 3.62 -8.44
N GLY A 161 21.96 3.09 -7.32
CA GLY A 161 20.93 3.73 -6.50
C GLY A 161 19.48 3.49 -6.96
N VAL A 162 19.26 2.67 -8.00
CA VAL A 162 17.92 2.32 -8.48
C VAL A 162 17.22 1.40 -7.48
N THR A 163 15.98 1.73 -7.11
CA THR A 163 15.15 0.86 -6.27
C THR A 163 14.56 -0.29 -7.09
N ILE A 164 14.84 -1.52 -6.69
CA ILE A 164 14.26 -2.71 -7.36
C ILE A 164 12.87 -3.01 -6.82
N VAL A 165 11.87 -3.07 -7.70
CA VAL A 165 10.47 -3.40 -7.35
C VAL A 165 10.12 -4.79 -7.91
N SER A 166 9.47 -5.62 -7.10
CA SER A 166 8.99 -6.94 -7.56
C SER A 166 7.84 -7.48 -6.70
N GLY A 167 7.26 -8.62 -7.05
CA GLY A 167 6.07 -9.19 -6.41
C GLY A 167 6.34 -10.15 -5.24
N MET A 168 7.60 -10.32 -4.83
CA MET A 168 8.04 -11.27 -3.81
C MET A 168 7.63 -12.75 -4.09
N ALA A 169 7.35 -13.09 -5.35
CA ALA A 169 7.09 -14.46 -5.74
C ALA A 169 8.38 -15.31 -5.75
N ARG A 170 8.23 -16.64 -5.72
CA ARG A 170 9.34 -17.55 -6.03
C ARG A 170 9.87 -17.27 -7.44
N GLY A 171 11.15 -17.52 -7.68
CA GLY A 171 11.74 -17.44 -9.03
C GLY A 171 12.42 -16.10 -9.27
N ILE A 172 12.06 -15.44 -10.38
CA ILE A 172 12.72 -14.19 -10.82
C ILE A 172 12.58 -13.07 -9.79
N ASP A 173 11.39 -12.88 -9.20
CA ASP A 173 11.15 -11.86 -8.19
C ASP A 173 12.07 -12.03 -6.97
N THR A 174 12.19 -13.27 -6.46
CA THR A 174 13.13 -13.59 -5.37
C THR A 174 14.56 -13.22 -5.76
N ALA A 175 15.02 -13.65 -6.93
CA ALA A 175 16.38 -13.37 -7.40
C ALA A 175 16.66 -11.87 -7.55
N ALA A 176 15.67 -11.09 -7.98
CA ALA A 176 15.77 -9.64 -8.09
C ALA A 176 15.92 -8.97 -6.72
N HIS A 177 15.07 -9.34 -5.74
CA HIS A 177 15.18 -8.84 -4.37
C HIS A 177 16.54 -9.19 -3.75
N GLU A 178 16.97 -10.44 -3.90
CA GLU A 178 18.27 -10.89 -3.39
C GLU A 178 19.43 -10.09 -4.00
N GLY A 179 19.42 -9.88 -5.31
CA GLY A 179 20.47 -9.11 -6.00
C GLY A 179 20.58 -7.68 -5.50
N ALA A 180 19.45 -6.99 -5.28
CA ALA A 180 19.44 -5.66 -4.69
C ALA A 180 20.00 -5.65 -3.25
N LEU A 181 19.63 -6.65 -2.45
CA LEU A 181 20.05 -6.75 -1.04
C LEU A 181 21.53 -7.11 -0.88
N GLU A 182 22.16 -7.82 -1.82
CA GLU A 182 23.58 -8.19 -1.77
C GLU A 182 24.52 -7.00 -1.56
N ILE A 183 24.16 -5.82 -2.09
CA ILE A 183 24.96 -4.59 -2.01
C ILE A 183 24.40 -3.60 -0.99
N GLY A 184 23.39 -4.01 -0.19
CA GLY A 184 22.67 -3.12 0.71
C GLY A 184 21.73 -2.14 0.00
N GLY A 185 21.35 -2.45 -1.25
CA GLY A 185 20.51 -1.63 -2.08
C GLY A 185 19.05 -1.64 -1.64
N ARG A 186 18.27 -0.70 -2.20
CA ARG A 186 16.84 -0.58 -1.86
C ARG A 186 16.01 -1.51 -2.74
N THR A 187 15.09 -2.23 -2.12
CA THR A 187 14.07 -3.01 -2.83
C THR A 187 12.69 -2.90 -2.19
N MET A 188 11.63 -3.02 -2.98
CA MET A 188 10.23 -2.95 -2.54
C MET A 188 9.43 -4.12 -3.11
N ALA A 189 8.69 -4.79 -2.24
CA ALA A 189 7.77 -5.86 -2.60
C ALA A 189 6.34 -5.34 -2.72
N ILE A 190 5.64 -5.68 -3.82
CA ILE A 190 4.21 -5.44 -3.99
C ILE A 190 3.46 -6.76 -3.79
N LEU A 191 2.73 -6.87 -2.69
CA LEU A 191 2.03 -8.10 -2.33
C LEU A 191 0.61 -8.13 -2.89
N GLY A 192 0.22 -9.27 -3.47
CA GLY A 192 -1.16 -9.57 -3.86
C GLY A 192 -2.02 -10.12 -2.71
N SER A 193 -1.52 -10.03 -1.47
CA SER A 193 -2.16 -10.50 -0.24
C SER A 193 -2.09 -9.42 0.84
N GLY A 194 -2.71 -9.67 2.00
CA GLY A 194 -2.48 -8.88 3.19
C GLY A 194 -0.99 -8.86 3.59
N VAL A 195 -0.58 -7.78 4.26
CA VAL A 195 0.78 -7.52 4.76
C VAL A 195 0.88 -7.86 6.25
#